data_AF-A0A2D0JQ18-F1
#
_entry.id   AF-A0A2D0JQ18-F1
#
_cell.length_a   1.000
_cell.length_b   1.000
_cell.length_c   1.000
_cell.angle_alpha   90.00
_cell.angle_beta   90.00
_cell.angle_gamma   90.00
#
_symmetry.space_group_name_H-M   'P 1'
#
loop_
_entity.id
_entity.type
_entity.pdbx_description
1 polymer ?
#
loop_
_entity_poly.entity_id
_entity_poly.type
_entity_poly.pdbx_seq_one_letter_code
_entity_poly.pdbx_strand_id
1 'polypeptide(L)'
;MWVADMLTLKMVKLSIRSRFLQHFSTNKWVSIMNIIKQILIQDLERINLKEHRDGKVHFNSIFIHHHPYLCLAMVIAYAFLATLMWYAPYFGAWSIFAFTVAFIAMAAVLLFDIKPVYHFEDIDVLDLRVCYNGEWFVNEQVSKNAINRILNHPRVPNEIKDDIKHIMKKKHGICFYDVFMLACSEQSPYAQPLNMANKSA
;
A
#
# COMPACT_ATOMS: atom_id res chain seq x y z
N MET A 1 -54.81 -17.44 -25.52
CA MET A 1 -53.50 -17.60 -26.19
C MET A 1 -52.73 -16.28 -26.35
N TRP A 2 -53.39 -15.16 -26.68
CA TRP A 2 -52.73 -13.85 -26.88
C TRP A 2 -52.04 -13.19 -25.67
N VAL A 3 -52.50 -13.46 -24.44
CA VAL A 3 -51.96 -12.81 -23.23
C VAL A 3 -50.59 -13.37 -22.83
N ALA A 4 -50.33 -14.65 -23.12
CA ALA A 4 -49.07 -15.31 -22.78
C ALA A 4 -47.91 -14.79 -23.65
N ASP A 5 -48.14 -14.54 -24.95
CA ASP A 5 -47.14 -13.99 -25.88
C ASP A 5 -46.77 -12.53 -25.56
N MET A 6 -47.71 -11.74 -25.04
CA MET A 6 -47.45 -10.34 -24.69
C MET A 6 -46.60 -10.22 -23.40
N LEU A 7 -46.73 -11.18 -22.48
CA LEU A 7 -45.94 -11.27 -21.25
C LEU A 7 -44.50 -11.73 -21.52
N THR A 8 -44.30 -12.72 -22.39
CA THR A 8 -42.96 -13.20 -22.78
C THR A 8 -42.18 -12.12 -23.54
N LEU A 9 -42.81 -11.39 -24.46
CA LEU A 9 -42.17 -10.26 -25.15
C LEU A 9 -41.75 -9.12 -24.21
N LYS A 10 -42.56 -8.79 -23.19
CA LYS A 10 -42.19 -7.78 -22.17
C LYS A 10 -41.01 -8.24 -21.31
N MET A 11 -40.97 -9.51 -20.91
CA MET A 11 -39.89 -10.09 -20.09
C MET A 11 -38.56 -10.14 -20.85
N VAL A 12 -38.58 -10.53 -22.13
CA VAL A 12 -37.39 -10.52 -23.00
C VAL A 12 -36.87 -9.10 -23.21
N LYS A 13 -37.76 -8.12 -23.45
CA LYS A 13 -37.39 -6.71 -23.61
C LYS A 13 -36.82 -6.09 -22.32
N LEU A 14 -37.33 -6.49 -21.14
CA LEU A 14 -36.75 -6.09 -19.85
C LEU A 14 -35.37 -6.72 -19.60
N SER A 15 -35.19 -8.00 -19.95
CA SER A 15 -33.89 -8.70 -19.79
C SER A 15 -32.80 -8.17 -20.73
N ILE A 16 -33.15 -7.81 -21.96
CA ILE A 16 -32.20 -7.19 -22.90
C ILE A 16 -31.83 -5.78 -22.43
N ARG A 17 -32.81 -5.01 -21.95
CA ARG A 17 -32.58 -3.67 -21.39
C ARG A 17 -31.73 -3.70 -20.12
N SER A 18 -31.94 -4.67 -19.23
CA SER A 18 -31.11 -4.80 -18.02
C SER A 18 -29.67 -5.19 -18.36
N ARG A 19 -29.47 -6.13 -19.28
CA ARG A 19 -28.13 -6.57 -19.72
C ARG A 19 -27.38 -5.46 -20.47
N PHE A 20 -28.08 -4.65 -21.26
CA PHE A 20 -27.49 -3.48 -21.94
C PHE A 20 -27.14 -2.35 -20.95
N LEU A 21 -27.98 -2.09 -19.95
CA LEU A 21 -27.67 -1.14 -18.88
C LEU A 21 -26.50 -1.61 -18.02
N GLN A 22 -26.40 -2.91 -17.75
CA GLN A 22 -25.29 -3.49 -17.01
C GLN A 22 -23.98 -3.45 -17.82
N HIS A 23 -24.03 -3.70 -19.13
CA HIS A 23 -22.88 -3.56 -20.02
C HIS A 23 -22.44 -2.09 -20.21
N PHE A 24 -23.39 -1.17 -20.32
CA PHE A 24 -23.09 0.27 -20.42
C PHE A 24 -22.54 0.83 -19.10
N SER A 25 -23.09 0.38 -17.97
CA SER A 25 -22.59 0.71 -16.64
C SER A 25 -21.15 0.21 -16.46
N THR A 26 -20.88 -1.07 -16.73
CA THR A 26 -19.53 -1.66 -16.61
C THR A 26 -18.50 -0.94 -17.47
N ASN A 27 -18.80 -0.63 -18.74
CA ASN A 27 -17.87 0.11 -19.60
C ASN A 27 -17.58 1.53 -19.09
N LYS A 28 -18.58 2.19 -18.50
CA LYS A 28 -18.42 3.51 -17.88
C LYS A 28 -17.54 3.43 -16.63
N TRP A 29 -17.77 2.45 -15.76
CA TRP A 29 -16.98 2.22 -14.55
C TRP A 29 -15.52 1.86 -14.87
N VAL A 30 -15.28 1.01 -15.86
CA VAL A 30 -13.92 0.68 -16.33
C VAL A 30 -13.20 1.94 -16.82
N SER A 31 -13.87 2.82 -17.57
CA SER A 31 -13.30 4.09 -18.02
C SER A 31 -12.98 5.04 -16.85
N ILE A 32 -13.84 5.13 -15.84
CA ILE A 32 -13.63 5.95 -14.64
C ILE A 32 -12.43 5.44 -13.83
N MET A 33 -12.38 4.14 -13.59
CA MET A 33 -11.31 3.49 -12.84
C MET A 33 -9.97 3.66 -13.57
N ASN A 34 -9.93 3.54 -14.89
CA ASN A 34 -8.72 3.80 -15.68
C ASN A 34 -8.21 5.24 -15.51
N ILE A 35 -9.11 6.23 -15.40
CA ILE A 35 -8.72 7.62 -15.19
C ILE A 35 -8.11 7.82 -13.80
N ILE A 36 -8.76 7.29 -12.76
CA ILE A 36 -8.26 7.38 -11.38
C ILE A 36 -6.91 6.66 -11.26
N LYS A 37 -6.81 5.44 -11.83
CA LYS A 37 -5.56 4.68 -11.92
C LYS A 37 -4.45 5.49 -12.57
N GLN A 38 -4.70 6.13 -13.71
CA GLN A 38 -3.69 6.96 -14.38
C GLN A 38 -3.25 8.17 -13.54
N ILE A 39 -4.17 8.81 -12.81
CA ILE A 39 -3.82 9.92 -11.92
C ILE A 39 -2.94 9.44 -10.76
N LEU A 40 -3.26 8.28 -10.17
CA LEU A 40 -2.49 7.68 -9.08
C LEU A 40 -1.11 7.20 -9.54
N ILE A 41 -1.01 6.54 -10.70
CA ILE A 41 0.27 6.12 -11.29
C ILE A 41 1.18 7.34 -11.48
N GLN A 42 0.66 8.43 -12.06
CA GLN A 42 1.47 9.63 -12.27
C GLN A 42 1.94 10.27 -10.96
N ASP A 43 1.17 10.16 -9.88
CA ASP A 43 1.59 10.66 -8.58
C ASP A 43 2.62 9.74 -7.92
N LEU A 44 2.48 8.42 -8.05
CA LEU A 44 3.47 7.43 -7.60
C LEU A 44 4.79 7.59 -8.36
N GLU A 45 4.77 7.75 -9.69
CA GLU A 45 5.97 8.03 -10.49
C GLU A 45 6.68 9.30 -10.03
N ARG A 46 5.90 10.35 -9.70
CA ARG A 46 6.45 11.59 -9.16
C ARG A 46 7.14 11.36 -7.82
N ILE A 47 6.57 10.54 -6.94
CA ILE A 47 7.17 10.17 -5.64
C ILE A 47 8.44 9.35 -5.88
N ASN A 48 8.38 8.33 -6.73
CA ASN A 48 9.54 7.49 -7.06
C ASN A 48 10.72 8.31 -7.58
N LEU A 49 10.45 9.28 -8.47
CA LEU A 49 11.47 10.18 -9.00
C LEU A 49 12.01 11.15 -7.94
N LYS A 50 11.13 11.74 -7.12
CA LYS A 50 11.51 12.71 -6.08
C LYS A 50 12.35 12.07 -4.98
N GLU A 51 12.04 10.84 -4.61
CA GLU A 51 12.70 10.13 -3.51
C GLU A 51 13.80 9.18 -3.98
N HIS A 52 14.06 9.15 -5.30
CA HIS A 52 15.03 8.27 -5.93
C HIS A 52 14.85 6.80 -5.55
N ARG A 53 13.59 6.34 -5.54
CA ARG A 53 13.25 4.93 -5.27
C ARG A 53 13.70 4.10 -6.46
N ASP A 54 14.68 3.22 -6.24
CA ASP A 54 15.27 2.37 -7.27
C ASP A 54 15.14 0.87 -6.98
N GLY A 55 14.54 0.50 -5.84
CA GLY A 55 14.33 -0.87 -5.42
C GLY A 55 15.61 -1.62 -5.03
N LYS A 56 16.75 -0.94 -4.92
CA LYS A 56 18.03 -1.59 -4.57
C LYS A 56 18.33 -1.47 -3.08
N VAL A 57 19.15 -2.40 -2.59
CA VAL A 57 19.64 -2.37 -1.22
C VAL A 57 20.61 -1.20 -1.08
N HIS A 58 20.27 -0.27 -0.19
CA HIS A 58 21.10 0.87 0.14
C HIS A 58 21.71 0.68 1.53
N PHE A 59 22.98 1.03 1.65
CA PHE A 59 23.61 1.15 2.96
C PHE A 59 23.10 2.43 3.62
N ASN A 60 22.21 2.28 4.59
CA ASN A 60 21.54 3.41 5.20
C ASN A 60 22.36 3.97 6.36
N SER A 61 23.29 4.88 6.04
CA SER A 61 24.02 5.64 7.05
C SER A 61 23.10 6.54 7.89
N ILE A 62 21.84 6.76 7.48
CA ILE A 62 20.85 7.55 8.24
C ILE A 62 20.53 6.85 9.55
N PHE A 63 20.50 5.51 9.61
CA PHE A 63 20.28 4.79 10.87
C PHE A 63 21.36 5.10 11.91
N ILE A 64 22.63 5.12 11.49
CA ILE A 64 23.78 5.46 12.34
C ILE A 64 23.67 6.92 12.83
N HIS A 65 23.25 7.83 11.96
CA HIS A 65 23.13 9.25 12.29
C HIS A 65 21.90 9.59 13.16
N HIS A 66 20.78 8.91 12.94
CA HIS A 66 19.52 9.19 13.63
C HIS A 66 19.41 8.48 14.98
N HIS A 67 20.02 7.30 15.11
CA HIS A 67 20.04 6.52 16.35
C HIS A 67 21.48 6.19 16.83
N PRO A 68 22.35 7.19 17.02
CA PRO A 68 23.76 6.97 17.35
C PRO A 68 23.94 6.24 18.69
N TYR A 69 23.07 6.52 19.67
CA TYR A 69 23.11 5.85 20.98
C TYR A 69 22.75 4.37 20.89
N LEU A 70 21.85 3.98 19.98
CA LEU A 70 21.49 2.58 19.77
C LEU A 70 22.66 1.82 19.15
N CYS A 71 23.30 2.39 18.12
CA CYS A 71 24.52 1.84 17.54
C CYS A 71 25.64 1.71 18.58
N LEU A 72 25.86 2.74 19.40
CA LEU A 72 26.87 2.70 20.46
C LEU A 72 26.56 1.60 21.49
N ALA A 73 25.30 1.49 21.92
CA ALA A 73 24.86 0.46 22.85
C ALA A 73 25.08 -0.95 22.30
N MET A 74 24.81 -1.17 21.01
CA MET A 74 25.07 -2.45 20.34
C MET A 74 26.56 -2.82 20.37
N VAL A 75 27.44 -1.86 20.06
CA VAL A 75 28.91 -2.09 20.07
C VAL A 75 29.41 -2.35 21.49
N ILE A 76 28.95 -1.59 22.48
CA ILE A 76 29.32 -1.80 23.89
C ILE A 76 28.85 -3.17 24.37
N ALA A 77 27.60 -3.54 24.09
CA ALA A 77 27.04 -4.84 24.46
C ALA A 77 27.82 -5.99 23.80
N TYR A 78 28.14 -5.86 22.52
CA TYR A 78 28.98 -6.83 21.80
C TYR A 78 30.37 -6.96 22.43
N ALA A 79 31.06 -5.85 22.69
CA ALA A 79 32.41 -5.86 23.27
C ALA A 79 32.42 -6.48 24.67
N PHE A 80 31.41 -6.17 25.49
CA PHE A 80 31.24 -6.76 26.81
C PHE A 80 31.02 -8.27 26.72
N LEU A 81 30.11 -8.72 25.85
CA LEU A 81 29.82 -10.15 25.68
C LEU A 81 31.01 -10.92 25.09
N ALA A 82 31.70 -10.36 24.09
CA ALA A 82 32.91 -10.94 23.53
C ALA A 82 34.02 -11.08 24.59
N THR A 83 34.16 -10.09 25.47
CA THR A 83 35.09 -10.14 26.62
C THR A 83 34.73 -11.28 27.57
N LEU A 84 33.45 -11.42 27.94
CA LEU A 84 33.00 -12.53 28.79
C LEU A 84 33.27 -13.90 28.16
N MET A 85 33.01 -14.03 26.86
CA MET A 85 33.32 -15.26 26.12
C MET A 85 34.81 -15.57 26.09
N TRP A 86 35.67 -14.56 25.97
CA TRP A 86 37.12 -14.73 25.98
C TRP A 86 37.65 -15.26 27.32
N TYR A 87 37.09 -14.79 28.44
CA TYR A 87 37.49 -15.25 29.77
C TYR A 87 36.87 -16.60 30.19
N ALA A 88 35.81 -17.03 29.51
CA ALA A 88 35.14 -18.28 29.84
C ALA A 88 35.92 -19.49 29.25
N PRO A 89 36.29 -20.49 30.07
CA PRO A 89 37.09 -21.63 29.60
C PRO A 89 36.33 -22.57 28.64
N TYR A 90 35.02 -22.39 28.48
CA TYR A 90 34.17 -23.21 27.63
C TYR A 90 34.08 -22.70 26.17
N PHE A 91 34.33 -21.41 25.92
CA PHE A 91 34.19 -20.82 24.59
C PHE A 91 35.56 -20.70 23.91
N GLY A 92 35.73 -21.40 22.79
CA GLY A 92 36.93 -21.28 21.97
C GLY A 92 36.88 -20.07 21.04
N ALA A 93 38.01 -19.77 20.39
CA ALA A 93 38.10 -18.69 19.41
C ALA A 93 37.06 -18.80 18.27
N TRP A 94 36.69 -20.03 17.90
CA TRP A 94 35.66 -20.29 16.87
C TRP A 94 34.27 -19.81 17.31
N SER A 95 33.92 -19.94 18.59
CA SER A 95 32.66 -19.47 19.14
C SER A 95 32.56 -17.95 19.09
N ILE A 96 33.66 -17.26 19.42
CA ILE A 96 33.75 -15.80 19.33
C ILE A 96 33.61 -15.36 17.88
N PHE A 97 34.34 -16.00 16.95
CA PHE A 97 34.21 -15.70 15.52
C PHE A 97 32.77 -15.88 15.02
N ALA A 98 32.12 -17.00 15.33
CA ALA A 98 30.73 -17.25 14.96
C ALA A 98 29.78 -16.20 15.54
N PHE A 99 29.99 -15.81 16.80
CA PHE A 99 29.22 -14.75 17.45
C PHE A 99 29.43 -13.39 16.79
N THR A 100 30.67 -13.03 16.45
CA THR A 100 31.00 -11.82 15.70
C THR A 100 30.32 -11.78 14.34
N VAL A 101 30.36 -12.90 13.59
CA VAL A 101 29.68 -13.01 12.30
C VAL A 101 28.17 -12.84 12.46
N ALA A 102 27.56 -13.48 13.46
CA ALA A 102 26.14 -13.33 13.75
C ALA A 102 25.76 -11.89 14.13
N PHE A 103 26.58 -11.23 14.95
CA PHE A 103 26.40 -9.83 15.32
C PHE A 103 26.48 -8.92 14.08
N ILE A 104 27.49 -9.09 13.23
CA ILE A 104 27.62 -8.32 11.99
C ILE A 104 26.43 -8.58 11.06
N ALA A 105 25.96 -9.82 10.94
CA ALA A 105 24.81 -10.15 10.12
C ALA A 105 23.52 -9.46 10.62
N MET A 106 23.26 -9.49 11.93
CA MET A 106 22.11 -8.79 12.52
C MET A 106 22.23 -7.27 12.41
N ALA A 107 23.43 -6.73 12.64
CA ALA A 107 23.70 -5.31 12.45
C ALA A 107 23.52 -4.90 10.98
N ALA A 108 23.97 -5.73 10.03
CA ALA A 108 23.78 -5.50 8.62
C ALA A 108 22.30 -5.42 8.25
N VAL A 109 21.45 -6.34 8.75
CA VAL A 109 19.99 -6.27 8.53
C VAL A 109 19.45 -4.90 8.96
N LEU A 110 19.85 -4.39 10.13
CA LEU A 110 19.40 -3.08 10.62
C LEU A 110 19.95 -1.89 9.81
N LEU A 111 21.15 -2.02 9.24
CA LEU A 111 21.82 -0.96 8.48
C LEU A 111 21.43 -0.92 7.01
N PHE A 112 20.90 -2.03 6.48
CA PHE A 112 20.43 -2.10 5.11
C PHE A 112 18.96 -1.73 5.02
N ASP A 113 18.69 -0.74 4.18
CA ASP A 113 17.37 -0.24 3.86
C ASP A 113 17.12 -0.53 2.37
N ILE A 114 15.92 -1.00 2.03
CA ILE A 114 15.51 -1.19 0.65
C ILE A 114 14.31 -0.29 0.41
N LYS A 115 14.45 0.72 -0.44
CA LYS A 115 13.33 1.58 -0.86
C LYS A 115 12.69 0.99 -2.13
N PRO A 116 11.64 0.17 -2.01
CA PRO A 116 10.96 -0.39 -3.18
C PRO A 116 10.38 0.73 -4.05
N VAL A 117 10.38 0.51 -5.36
CA VAL A 117 9.69 1.38 -6.31
C VAL A 117 8.18 1.17 -6.13
N TYR A 118 7.42 2.24 -5.96
CA TYR A 118 5.97 2.13 -5.87
C TYR A 118 5.34 1.86 -7.23
N HIS A 119 4.53 0.81 -7.33
CA HIS A 119 3.63 0.56 -8.45
C HIS A 119 2.18 0.55 -7.97
N PHE A 120 1.26 0.85 -8.87
CA PHE A 120 -0.17 0.87 -8.55
C PHE A 120 -0.69 -0.53 -8.24
N GLU A 121 -0.16 -1.54 -8.91
CA GLU A 121 -0.51 -2.95 -8.75
C GLU A 121 -0.19 -3.49 -7.35
N ASP A 122 0.76 -2.85 -6.65
CA ASP A 122 1.24 -3.27 -5.34
C ASP A 122 0.42 -2.68 -4.17
N ILE A 123 -0.59 -1.82 -4.45
CA ILE A 123 -1.35 -1.12 -3.38
C ILE A 123 -2.12 -2.09 -2.47
N ASP A 124 -2.62 -3.20 -3.02
CA ASP A 124 -3.38 -4.25 -2.30
C ASP A 124 -2.52 -5.51 -2.00
N VAL A 125 -1.27 -5.52 -2.46
CA VAL A 125 -0.35 -6.65 -2.25
C VAL A 125 0.50 -6.37 -1.01
N LEU A 126 0.56 -7.35 -0.11
CA LEU A 126 1.45 -7.27 1.05
C LEU A 126 2.90 -7.51 0.62
N ASP A 127 3.60 -6.45 0.20
CA ASP A 127 5.05 -6.49 0.00
C ASP A 127 5.78 -6.33 1.35
N LEU A 128 6.42 -7.40 1.81
CA LEU A 128 7.16 -7.42 3.07
C LEU A 128 8.32 -6.41 3.11
N ARG A 129 8.89 -6.01 1.96
CA ARG A 129 9.96 -5.00 1.91
C ARG A 129 9.44 -3.60 2.26
N VAL A 130 8.26 -3.27 1.72
CA VAL A 130 7.55 -2.02 2.00
C VAL A 130 7.18 -1.96 3.49
N CYS A 131 6.71 -3.09 4.03
CA CYS A 131 6.37 -3.23 5.45
C CYS A 131 7.59 -3.18 6.38
N TYR A 132 8.72 -3.78 5.99
CA TYR A 132 9.97 -3.77 6.75
C TYR A 132 10.46 -2.35 7.03
N ASN A 133 10.36 -1.47 6.03
CA ASN A 133 10.72 -0.07 6.16
C ASN A 133 9.65 0.83 6.79
N GLY A 134 8.43 0.31 6.99
CA GLY A 134 7.29 1.08 7.50
C GLY A 134 6.64 2.03 6.48
N GLU A 135 6.98 1.94 5.20
CA GLU A 135 6.51 2.84 4.15
C GLU A 135 5.24 2.31 3.46
N TRP A 136 4.13 2.16 4.19
CA TRP A 136 2.92 1.50 3.68
C TRP A 136 1.96 2.46 2.95
N PHE A 137 1.27 2.00 1.90
CA PHE A 137 0.30 2.79 1.11
C PHE A 137 -0.91 3.31 1.91
N VAL A 138 -1.13 2.76 3.11
CA VAL A 138 -2.14 3.23 4.07
C VAL A 138 -1.71 4.50 4.81
N ASN A 139 -0.41 4.80 4.83
CA ASN A 139 0.17 6.00 5.42
C ASN A 139 0.63 7.01 4.36
N GLU A 140 0.93 6.53 3.14
CA GLU A 140 1.36 7.38 2.03
C GLU A 140 0.20 8.26 1.54
N GLN A 141 0.37 9.58 1.62
CA GLN A 141 -0.68 10.54 1.26
C GLN A 141 -0.65 10.84 -0.23
N VAL A 142 -1.84 10.89 -0.83
CA VAL A 142 -1.99 11.36 -2.21
C VAL A 142 -1.71 12.86 -2.27
N SER A 143 -0.95 13.30 -3.26
CA SER A 143 -0.64 14.72 -3.46
C SER A 143 -1.91 15.55 -3.65
N LYS A 144 -1.91 16.77 -3.10
CA LYS A 144 -2.99 17.75 -3.31
C LYS A 144 -3.29 17.98 -4.79
N ASN A 145 -2.26 17.90 -5.66
CA ASN A 145 -2.44 18.03 -7.09
C ASN A 145 -3.24 16.86 -7.68
N ALA A 146 -2.90 15.61 -7.32
CA ALA A 146 -3.61 14.43 -7.77
C ALA A 146 -5.07 14.42 -7.26
N ILE A 147 -5.30 14.78 -6.00
CA ILE A 147 -6.64 14.95 -5.43
C ILE A 147 -7.44 15.98 -6.23
N ASN A 148 -6.86 17.16 -6.50
CA ASN A 148 -7.54 18.22 -7.24
C ASN A 148 -7.90 17.79 -8.68
N ARG A 149 -7.01 17.02 -9.32
CA ARG A 149 -7.28 16.41 -10.63
C ARG A 149 -8.46 15.45 -10.58
N ILE A 150 -8.55 14.60 -9.55
CA ILE A 150 -9.68 13.68 -9.37
C ILE A 150 -10.98 14.46 -9.14
N LEU A 151 -10.97 15.46 -8.26
CA LEU A 151 -12.17 16.24 -7.92
C LEU A 151 -12.70 17.08 -9.10
N ASN A 152 -11.81 17.62 -9.94
CA ASN A 152 -12.19 18.44 -11.10
C ASN A 152 -12.45 17.61 -12.36
N HIS A 153 -12.11 16.32 -12.38
CA HIS A 153 -12.28 15.52 -13.60
C HIS A 153 -13.78 15.33 -13.92
N PRO A 154 -14.24 15.71 -15.13
CA PRO A 154 -15.68 15.71 -15.47
C PRO A 154 -16.27 14.30 -15.56
N ARG A 155 -15.42 13.28 -15.82
CA ARG A 155 -15.87 11.88 -15.90
C ARG A 155 -15.93 11.17 -14.56
N VAL A 156 -15.33 11.71 -13.50
CA VAL A 156 -15.37 11.08 -12.16
C VAL A 156 -16.74 11.39 -11.53
N PRO A 157 -17.51 10.38 -11.08
CA PRO A 157 -18.79 10.57 -10.42
C PRO A 157 -18.72 11.46 -9.19
N ASN A 158 -19.80 12.17 -8.89
CA ASN A 158 -19.87 13.01 -7.68
C ASN A 158 -19.80 12.17 -6.39
N GLU A 159 -20.33 10.95 -6.41
CA GLU A 159 -20.28 9.99 -5.28
C GLU A 159 -18.84 9.80 -4.78
N ILE A 160 -17.91 9.40 -5.67
CA ILE A 160 -16.48 9.22 -5.33
C ILE A 160 -15.86 10.54 -4.84
N LYS A 161 -16.22 11.68 -5.45
CA LYS A 161 -15.69 12.99 -5.04
C LYS A 161 -16.14 13.39 -3.65
N ASP A 162 -17.38 13.08 -3.31
CA ASP A 162 -17.96 13.40 -2.01
C ASP A 162 -17.40 12.47 -0.92
N ASP A 163 -17.16 11.20 -1.24
CA ASP A 163 -16.46 10.25 -0.36
C ASP A 163 -15.02 10.69 -0.08
N ILE A 164 -14.28 11.10 -1.12
CA ILE A 164 -12.92 11.65 -0.96
C ILE A 164 -12.95 12.86 -0.02
N LYS A 165 -13.87 13.81 -0.23
CA LYS A 165 -14.02 14.99 0.63
C LYS A 165 -14.38 14.62 2.06
N HIS A 166 -15.22 13.59 2.25
CA HIS A 166 -15.61 13.11 3.57
C HIS A 166 -14.41 12.54 4.33
N ILE A 167 -13.62 11.67 3.69
CA ILE A 167 -12.40 11.10 4.28
C ILE A 167 -11.40 12.20 4.63
N MET A 168 -11.16 13.16 3.73
CA MET A 168 -10.26 14.27 3.98
C MET A 168 -10.67 15.11 5.19
N LYS A 169 -11.98 15.33 5.42
CA LYS A 169 -12.48 16.03 6.61
C LYS A 169 -12.24 15.26 7.91
N LYS A 170 -12.29 13.93 7.86
CA LYS A 170 -12.14 13.07 9.05
C LYS A 170 -10.67 12.81 9.41
N LYS A 171 -9.83 12.52 8.41
CA LYS A 171 -8.45 12.03 8.58
C LYS A 171 -7.39 13.11 8.31
N HIS A 172 -7.79 14.33 7.98
CA HIS A 172 -6.90 15.45 7.61
C HIS A 172 -5.98 15.15 6.40
N GLY A 173 -6.35 14.17 5.57
CA GLY A 173 -5.59 13.69 4.44
C GLY A 173 -6.28 12.47 3.83
N ILE A 174 -5.83 12.03 2.65
CA ILE A 174 -6.30 10.80 2.01
C ILE A 174 -5.11 10.03 1.49
N CYS A 175 -5.09 8.73 1.75
CA CYS A 175 -3.96 7.86 1.41
C CYS A 175 -4.22 7.14 0.09
N PHE A 176 -3.17 6.62 -0.55
CA PHE A 176 -3.30 5.89 -1.81
C PHE A 176 -4.26 4.70 -1.68
N TYR A 177 -4.16 3.98 -0.56
CA TYR A 177 -5.06 2.87 -0.26
C TYR A 177 -6.54 3.30 -0.15
N ASP A 178 -6.83 4.46 0.46
CA ASP A 178 -8.21 4.95 0.60
C ASP A 178 -8.84 5.21 -0.78
N VAL A 179 -8.08 5.86 -1.70
CA VAL A 179 -8.55 6.13 -3.07
C VAL A 179 -8.68 4.84 -3.88
N PHE A 180 -7.73 3.92 -3.72
CA PHE A 180 -7.78 2.60 -4.36
C PHE A 180 -9.03 1.83 -3.94
N MET A 181 -9.37 1.80 -2.66
CA MET A 181 -10.58 1.14 -2.17
C MET A 181 -11.86 1.80 -2.69
N LEU A 182 -11.91 3.13 -2.77
CA LEU A 182 -13.09 3.83 -3.33
C LEU A 182 -13.29 3.56 -4.83
N ALA A 183 -12.21 3.46 -5.60
CA ALA A 183 -12.26 3.37 -7.05
C ALA A 183 -12.19 1.93 -7.60
N CYS A 184 -11.62 0.99 -6.85
CA CYS A 184 -11.27 -0.35 -7.29
C CYS A 184 -11.83 -1.46 -6.37
N SER A 185 -12.79 -1.16 -5.49
CA SER A 185 -13.38 -2.13 -4.55
C SER A 185 -13.93 -3.40 -5.19
N GLU A 186 -14.36 -3.39 -6.46
CA GLU A 186 -14.80 -4.60 -7.16
C GLU A 186 -13.65 -5.51 -7.64
N GLN A 187 -12.41 -5.01 -7.68
CA GLN A 187 -11.24 -5.73 -8.20
C GLN A 187 -10.28 -6.23 -7.11
N SER A 188 -10.43 -5.79 -5.86
CA SER A 188 -9.60 -6.31 -4.76
C SER A 188 -10.07 -7.73 -4.38
N PRO A 189 -9.18 -8.75 -4.42
CA PRO A 189 -9.46 -10.08 -3.89
C PRO A 189 -9.82 -10.09 -2.40
N TYR A 190 -9.51 -8.99 -1.71
CA TYR A 190 -9.74 -8.77 -0.27
C TYR A 190 -10.82 -7.73 0.01
N ALA A 191 -11.61 -7.32 -0.99
CA ALA A 191 -12.78 -6.47 -0.81
C ALA A 191 -13.85 -7.18 0.04
N GLN A 192 -13.65 -7.20 1.35
CA GLN A 192 -14.76 -7.38 2.26
C GLN A 192 -15.66 -6.16 2.12
N PRO A 193 -16.97 -6.34 1.92
CA PRO A 193 -17.89 -5.22 1.89
C PRO A 193 -17.76 -4.51 3.24
N LEU A 194 -17.58 -3.19 3.19
CA LEU A 194 -17.61 -2.25 4.30
C LEU A 194 -19.05 -2.20 4.88
N ASN A 195 -19.50 -3.34 5.38
CA ASN A 195 -20.76 -3.62 6.05
C ASN A 195 -20.48 -4.48 7.29
N MET A 196 -19.51 -4.06 8.11
CA MET A 196 -19.35 -4.53 9.49
C MET A 196 -19.20 -3.34 10.42
N ALA A 197 -20.22 -2.49 10.45
CA ALA A 197 -20.45 -1.57 11.57
C ALA A 197 -21.96 -1.26 11.71
N ASN A 198 -22.83 -2.25 11.49
CA ASN A 198 -24.17 -2.24 12.07
C ASN A 198 -24.74 -3.67 12.14
N LYS A 199 -24.25 -4.46 13.09
CA LYS A 199 -24.98 -5.62 13.58
C LYS A 199 -24.90 -5.64 15.10
N SER A 200 -25.96 -5.10 15.68
CA SER A 200 -26.47 -5.22 17.04
C SER A 200 -25.76 -6.17 18.00
N ALA A 201 -25.33 -5.64 19.14
CA ALA A 201 -25.80 -6.01 20.48
C ALA A 201 -25.48 -4.88 21.47
#